data_AF-A0A564SG49-F1
#
_entry.id   AF-A0A564SG49-F1
#
_cell.length_a   1.000
_cell.length_b   1.000
_cell.length_c   1.000
_cell.angle_alpha   90.00
_cell.angle_beta   90.00
_cell.angle_gamma   90.00
#
_symmetry.space_group_name_H-M   'P 1'
#
loop_
_entity.id
_entity.type
_entity.pdbx_description
1 polymer ?
#
loop_
_entity_poly.entity_id
_entity_poly.type
_entity_poly.pdbx_seq_one_letter_code
_entity_poly.pdbx_strand_id
1 'polypeptide(L)' 'MNGSGEMQANKWISGIYYVKGNGEMATSEWVDGYYVDGNGVWVK' A
#
# COMPACT_ATOMS: atom_id res chain seq x y z
N MET A 1 -8.39 12.59 -23.06
CA MET A 1 -7.73 11.54 -22.26
C MET A 1 -8.39 11.54 -20.89
N ASN A 2 -9.31 10.60 -20.62
CA ASN A 2 -9.81 10.40 -19.26
C ASN A 2 -8.69 9.68 -18.50
N GLY A 3 -7.68 10.45 -18.11
CA GLY A 3 -6.56 10.02 -17.30
C GLY A 3 -7.00 9.84 -15.85
N SER A 4 -8.02 9.02 -15.61
CA SER A 4 -8.29 8.49 -14.28
C SER A 4 -7.20 7.46 -13.98
N GLY A 5 -5.95 7.91 -13.93
CA GLY A 5 -4.90 7.25 -13.18
C GLY A 5 -5.27 7.38 -11.71
N GLU A 6 -6.34 6.68 -11.32
CA GLU A 6 -6.82 6.63 -9.95
C GLU A 6 -5.66 6.09 -9.13
N MET A 7 -4.94 7.03 -8.50
CA MET A 7 -3.88 6.75 -7.55
C MET A 7 -4.49 5.76 -6.55
N GLN A 8 -4.00 4.52 -6.58
CA GLN A 8 -4.54 3.41 -5.82
C GLN A 8 -4.25 3.67 -4.33
N ALA A 9 -4.93 4.61 -3.70
CA ALA A 9 -4.65 5.09 -2.36
C ALA A 9 -5.57 4.41 -1.33
N ASN A 10 -5.06 4.23 -0.12
CA ASN A 10 -5.74 3.55 1.00
C ASN A 10 -6.23 2.13 0.66
N LYS A 11 -5.40 1.34 -0.02
CA LYS A 11 -5.78 -0.04 -0.36
C LYS A 11 -4.60 -1.01 -0.45
N TRP A 12 -4.92 -2.27 -0.22
CA TRP A 12 -4.03 -3.39 -0.51
C TRP A 12 -3.99 -3.69 -2.01
N ILE A 13 -2.77 -3.83 -2.54
CA ILE A 13 -2.44 -4.25 -3.90
C ILE A 13 -2.04 -5.72 -3.83
N SER A 14 -2.76 -6.56 -4.58
CA SER A 14 -2.58 -8.01 -4.62
C SER A 14 -2.62 -8.71 -3.24
N GLY A 15 -3.11 -8.02 -2.19
CA GLY A 15 -3.09 -8.51 -0.81
C GLY A 15 -1.71 -8.54 -0.14
N ILE A 16 -0.70 -7.90 -0.75
CA ILE A 16 0.70 -7.99 -0.29
C ILE A 16 1.26 -6.61 0.04
N TYR A 17 0.95 -5.60 -0.78
CA TYR A 17 1.48 -4.25 -0.61
C TYR A 17 0.34 -3.32 -0.21
N TYR A 18 0.59 -2.38 0.69
CA TYR A 18 -0.40 -1.35 0.98
C TYR A 18 0.06 -0.01 0.42
N VAL A 19 -0.87 0.70 -0.21
CA VAL A 19 -0.64 2.06 -0.67
C VAL A 19 -1.46 3.00 0.20
N LYS A 20 -0.77 3.97 0.80
CA LYS A 20 -1.30 4.98 1.71
C LYS A 20 -2.16 6.01 0.97
N GLY A 21 -2.88 6.83 1.73
CA GLY A 21 -3.77 7.88 1.21
C GLY A 21 -3.08 8.91 0.31
N ASN A 22 -1.77 9.08 0.45
CA ASN A 22 -0.95 9.97 -0.36
C ASN A 22 -0.37 9.30 -1.63
N GLY A 23 -0.73 8.04 -1.90
CA GLY A 23 -0.24 7.28 -3.05
C GLY A 23 1.14 6.64 -2.84
N GLU A 24 1.77 6.82 -1.67
CA GLU A 24 3.03 6.15 -1.34
C GLU A 24 2.79 4.73 -0.83
N MET A 25 3.73 3.83 -1.09
CA MET A 25 3.73 2.49 -0.51
C MET A 25 4.09 2.57 0.98
N ALA A 26 3.40 1.79 1.80
CA ALA A 26 3.76 1.58 3.20
C ALA A 26 5.00 0.67 3.28
N THR A 27 5.99 1.02 4.09
CA THR A 27 7.22 0.22 4.26
C THR A 27 7.72 0.32 5.70
N SER A 28 8.10 -0.81 6.30
CA SER A 28 8.54 -0.90 7.71
C SER A 28 7.55 -0.30 8.71
N GLU A 29 6.26 -0.51 8.50
CA GLU A 29 5.19 0.07 9.32
C GLU A 29 4.01 -0.89 9.51
N TRP A 30 3.13 -0.57 10.46
CA TRP A 30 1.90 -1.31 10.71
C TRP A 30 0.73 -0.67 9.98
N VAL A 31 0.01 -1.46 9.20
CA VAL A 31 -1.16 -1.06 8.43
C VAL A 31 -2.32 -1.98 8.79
N ASP A 32 -3.40 -1.44 9.37
CA ASP A 32 -4.61 -2.21 9.70
C ASP A 32 -4.34 -3.53 10.47
N GLY A 33 -3.29 -3.55 11.30
CA GLY A 33 -2.88 -4.75 12.06
C GLY A 33 -1.95 -5.71 11.33
N TYR A 34 -1.50 -5.36 10.12
CA TYR A 34 -0.53 -6.09 9.32
C TYR A 34 0.80 -5.33 9.27
N TYR A 35 1.92 -5.99 9.57
CA TYR A 35 3.24 -5.36 9.45
C TYR A 35 3.79 -5.56 8.04
N VAL A 36 4.20 -4.48 7.37
CA VAL A 36 4.91 -4.55 6.09
C VAL A 36 6.42 -4.36 6.33
N ASP A 37 7.24 -5.14 5.63
CA ASP A 37 8.70 -5.08 5.76
C ASP A 37 9.30 -3.85 5.05
N GLY A 38 10.64 -3.76 5.03
CA GLY A 38 11.35 -2.68 4.33
C GLY A 38 11.17 -2.66 2.81
N ASN A 39 10.63 -3.73 2.22
CA ASN A 39 10.25 -3.80 0.81
C ASN A 39 8.76 -3.46 0.59
N GLY A 40 8.01 -3.19 1.66
CA GLY A 40 6.57 -2.96 1.63
C GLY A 40 5.74 -4.23 1.47
N VAL A 41 6.36 -5.40 1.63
CA VAL A 41 5.70 -6.70 1.57
C VAL A 41 5.11 -6.99 2.93
N TRP A 42 3.81 -7.30 2.99
CA TRP A 42 3.20 -7.80 4.20
C TRP A 42 3.91 -9.07 4.68
N VAL A 43 4.34 -9.04 5.94
CA VAL A 43 4.91 -10.18 6.64
C VAL A 43 3.98 -10.63 7.77
N LYS A 44 3.81 -11.94 7.91
CA LYS A 44 2.94 -12.58 8.91
C LYS A 44 3.68 -12.84 10.21
#